data_AF-A0A447JPH2-F1
#
_entry.id   AF-A0A447JPH2-F1
#
_cell.length_a   1.000
_cell.length_b   1.000
_cell.length_c   1.000
_cell.angle_alpha   90.00
_cell.angle_beta   90.00
_cell.angle_gamma   90.00
#
_symmetry.space_group_name_H-M   'P 1'
#
loop_
_entity.id
_entity.type
_entity.pdbx_description
1 polymer ?
#
loop_
_entity_poly.entity_id
_entity_poly.type
_entity_poly.pdbx_seq_one_letter_code
_entity_poly.pdbx_strand_id
1 'polypeptide(L)'
;MFGHAHAVFPGKDFADIKGADIAKGTLNGIPAVMPGMWGDHLGVVDLVLNNDSGKWQVTQAKAEARPIYDAAAKKSLAAEDSKLVGILKADHDATREFVSKPIGKSADNMYSYLALVQDDPTVQVVNNAQKAYVEHFIQGDPDLAKLPVLSAAAPFKVGGRKNDPVSFVEVEKGQLTFRNAADLYLYPNTLVVVKASGKEVKEWLECSAGQFNQIDIHSNKPQSLINWDGFRTYNFDVIDGVNYQIDVSQPARYDGECQMVNPQAERIKNLTFNGKPVDPNATFLVATNNYRAYGGKFAGTGDSHIAFASPDENRAVLAAWIGAESKRAGEIHPAADNNWRLAPIHSDTALDIRFETSPGDKAAAFIKTKGQYPMKKVAVDDIGFAIYQVDLSK
;
A
#
# COMPACT_ATOMS: atom_id res chain seq x y z
N MET A 1 -22.85 -9.31 -10.79
CA MET A 1 -22.09 -8.84 -9.59
C MET A 1 -20.61 -8.89 -9.92
N PHE A 2 -19.85 -7.86 -9.57
CA PHE A 2 -18.40 -7.84 -9.78
C PHE A 2 -17.71 -7.13 -8.60
N GLY A 3 -16.38 -7.26 -8.51
CA GLY A 3 -15.59 -6.86 -7.33
C GLY A 3 -14.12 -6.63 -7.68
N HIS A 4 -13.22 -6.89 -6.73
CA HIS A 4 -11.75 -6.73 -6.84
C HIS A 4 -11.23 -5.29 -6.97
N ALA A 5 -11.99 -4.39 -7.60
CA ALA A 5 -11.56 -3.01 -7.79
C ALA A 5 -11.80 -2.09 -6.59
N HIS A 6 -12.59 -2.53 -5.61
CA HIS A 6 -12.95 -1.79 -4.39
C HIS A 6 -13.65 -0.45 -4.69
N ALA A 7 -14.42 -0.41 -5.77
CA ALA A 7 -15.13 0.79 -6.24
C ALA A 7 -16.64 0.61 -6.13
N VAL A 8 -17.39 1.69 -6.31
CA VAL A 8 -18.86 1.68 -6.23
C VAL A 8 -19.45 1.83 -7.62
N PHE A 9 -20.06 0.77 -8.14
CA PHE A 9 -20.85 0.80 -9.37
C PHE A 9 -22.29 0.36 -9.07
N PRO A 10 -23.33 1.04 -9.58
CA PRO A 10 -23.27 2.30 -10.36
C PRO A 10 -22.79 3.50 -9.54
N GLY A 11 -22.00 4.38 -10.17
CA GLY A 11 -21.44 5.57 -9.54
C GLY A 11 -20.87 6.56 -10.56
N LYS A 12 -20.66 7.82 -10.15
CA LYS A 12 -20.17 8.91 -11.03
C LYS A 12 -18.84 8.57 -11.73
N ASP A 13 -17.97 7.82 -11.06
CA ASP A 13 -16.64 7.45 -11.56
C ASP A 13 -16.70 6.53 -12.80
N PHE A 14 -17.87 5.96 -13.09
CA PHE A 14 -18.10 5.07 -14.23
C PHE A 14 -19.00 5.70 -15.29
N ALA A 15 -19.41 6.96 -15.14
CA ALA A 15 -20.37 7.61 -16.04
C ALA A 15 -19.87 7.74 -17.49
N ASP A 16 -18.55 7.87 -17.66
CA ASP A 16 -17.92 8.00 -18.98
C ASP A 16 -17.55 6.66 -19.62
N ILE A 17 -17.81 5.53 -18.94
CA ILE A 17 -17.57 4.20 -19.52
C ILE A 17 -18.63 3.89 -20.57
N LYS A 18 -18.18 3.59 -21.79
CA LYS A 18 -19.05 3.17 -22.88
C LYS A 18 -19.92 1.98 -22.45
N GLY A 19 -21.23 2.16 -22.57
CA GLY A 19 -22.23 1.14 -22.22
C GLY A 19 -22.66 1.15 -20.74
N ALA A 20 -22.10 2.00 -19.90
CA ALA A 20 -22.60 2.22 -18.54
C ALA A 20 -23.87 3.09 -18.55
N ASP A 21 -24.91 2.61 -17.89
CA ASP A 21 -26.09 3.39 -17.53
C ASP A 21 -26.14 3.45 -15.99
N ILE A 22 -25.68 4.56 -15.43
CA ILE A 22 -25.58 4.76 -13.97
C ILE A 22 -26.97 4.84 -13.33
N ALA A 23 -27.95 5.41 -14.02
CA ALA A 23 -29.30 5.57 -13.50
C ALA A 23 -30.02 4.22 -13.36
N LYS A 24 -29.81 3.31 -14.33
CA LYS A 24 -30.36 1.95 -14.29
C LYS A 24 -29.44 0.93 -13.60
N GLY A 25 -28.16 1.24 -13.42
CA GLY A 25 -27.16 0.29 -12.92
C GLY A 25 -26.88 -0.84 -13.92
N THR A 26 -26.68 -0.51 -15.18
CA THR A 26 -26.39 -1.52 -16.22
C THR A 26 -25.07 -1.25 -16.93
N LEU A 27 -24.43 -2.33 -17.40
CA LEU A 27 -23.30 -2.31 -18.32
C LEU A 27 -23.70 -3.07 -19.58
N ASN A 28 -23.69 -2.39 -20.72
CA ASN A 28 -24.15 -2.91 -22.01
C ASN A 28 -25.58 -3.49 -21.92
N GLY A 29 -26.46 -2.85 -21.15
CA GLY A 29 -27.85 -3.28 -20.94
C GLY A 29 -28.02 -4.43 -19.96
N ILE A 30 -26.93 -4.96 -19.38
CA ILE A 30 -26.98 -6.03 -18.37
C ILE A 30 -26.84 -5.41 -16.97
N PRO A 31 -27.73 -5.71 -16.01
CA PRO A 31 -27.61 -5.19 -14.65
C PRO A 31 -26.29 -5.63 -14.01
N ALA A 32 -25.58 -4.66 -13.43
CA ALA A 32 -24.28 -4.88 -12.84
C ALA A 32 -24.12 -4.00 -11.59
N VAL A 33 -23.43 -4.52 -10.59
CA VAL A 33 -23.16 -3.78 -9.34
C VAL A 33 -21.83 -4.24 -8.75
N MET A 34 -21.08 -3.26 -8.25
CA MET A 34 -19.87 -3.42 -7.43
C MET A 34 -20.11 -2.66 -6.12
N PRO A 35 -20.31 -3.34 -4.98
CA PRO A 35 -20.71 -2.71 -3.73
C PRO A 35 -19.51 -2.30 -2.88
N GLY A 36 -18.63 -1.46 -3.42
CA GLY A 36 -17.53 -0.86 -2.67
C GLY A 36 -16.59 -1.89 -2.02
N MET A 37 -16.34 -1.73 -0.72
CA MET A 37 -15.38 -2.51 0.05
C MET A 37 -15.73 -2.54 1.54
N TRP A 38 -15.20 -3.55 2.26
CA TRP A 38 -15.39 -3.71 3.72
C TRP A 38 -16.85 -3.76 4.20
N GLY A 39 -17.79 -4.03 3.31
CA GLY A 39 -19.22 -4.05 3.62
C GLY A 39 -19.85 -2.65 3.71
N ASP A 40 -19.23 -1.62 3.14
CA ASP A 40 -19.73 -0.24 3.14
C ASP A 40 -21.00 -0.04 2.28
N HIS A 41 -21.25 -0.95 1.33
CA HIS A 41 -22.46 -0.98 0.51
C HIS A 41 -23.08 -2.37 0.42
N LEU A 42 -24.40 -2.41 0.25
CA LEU A 42 -25.17 -3.57 -0.18
C LEU A 42 -25.46 -3.46 -1.67
N GLY A 43 -24.97 -4.41 -2.47
CA GLY A 43 -25.32 -4.49 -3.89
C GLY A 43 -26.68 -5.15 -4.10
N VAL A 44 -27.58 -4.49 -4.82
CA VAL A 44 -28.94 -4.98 -5.10
C VAL A 44 -29.17 -5.02 -6.61
N VAL A 45 -29.74 -6.12 -7.10
CA VAL A 45 -30.17 -6.28 -8.49
C VAL A 45 -31.63 -6.73 -8.48
N ASP A 46 -32.52 -5.86 -8.96
CA ASP A 46 -33.94 -6.13 -9.10
C ASP A 46 -34.24 -6.56 -10.54
N LEU A 47 -34.92 -7.69 -10.71
CA LEU A 47 -35.32 -8.24 -12.00
C LEU A 47 -36.84 -8.40 -12.06
N VAL A 48 -37.44 -7.95 -13.15
CA VAL A 48 -38.82 -8.30 -13.51
C VAL A 48 -38.77 -9.43 -14.52
N LEU A 49 -39.41 -10.55 -14.19
CA LEU A 49 -39.41 -11.77 -14.98
C LEU A 49 -40.78 -12.02 -15.62
N ASN A 50 -40.82 -12.42 -16.88
CA ASN A 50 -42.01 -12.87 -17.60
C ASN A 50 -41.82 -14.33 -18.06
N ASN A 51 -42.86 -15.17 -17.90
CA ASN A 51 -42.87 -16.57 -18.38
C ASN A 51 -44.10 -16.94 -19.22
N ASP A 52 -44.81 -15.96 -19.79
CA ASP A 52 -46.08 -16.15 -20.51
C ASP A 52 -45.93 -17.07 -21.73
N SER A 53 -44.73 -17.16 -22.31
CA SER A 53 -44.40 -18.04 -23.44
C SER A 53 -43.88 -19.43 -23.02
N GLY A 54 -43.90 -19.75 -21.73
CA GLY A 54 -43.26 -20.94 -21.18
C GLY A 54 -41.72 -20.86 -21.14
N LYS A 55 -41.16 -19.68 -21.44
CA LYS A 55 -39.73 -19.37 -21.29
C LYS A 55 -39.56 -18.11 -20.46
N TRP A 56 -38.77 -18.21 -19.40
CA TRP A 56 -38.42 -17.08 -18.55
C TRP A 56 -37.60 -16.04 -19.32
N GLN A 57 -38.03 -14.79 -19.23
CA GLN A 57 -37.34 -13.62 -19.80
C GLN A 57 -37.28 -12.51 -18.78
N VAL A 58 -36.15 -11.80 -18.74
CA VAL A 58 -36.01 -10.56 -17.96
C VAL A 58 -36.60 -9.42 -18.80
N THR A 59 -37.69 -8.81 -18.34
CA THR A 59 -38.36 -7.70 -19.04
C THR A 59 -37.87 -6.34 -18.57
N GLN A 60 -37.43 -6.25 -17.31
CA GLN A 60 -36.82 -5.05 -16.74
C GLN A 60 -35.75 -5.48 -15.73
N ALA A 61 -34.71 -4.66 -15.61
CA ALA A 61 -33.66 -4.85 -14.61
C ALA A 61 -33.18 -3.50 -14.09
N LYS A 62 -32.84 -3.45 -12.81
CA LYS A 62 -32.15 -2.32 -12.19
C LYS A 62 -31.09 -2.86 -11.23
N ALA A 63 -29.94 -2.21 -11.16
CA ALA A 63 -28.98 -2.46 -10.10
C ALA A 63 -28.64 -1.18 -9.33
N GLU A 64 -28.29 -1.31 -8.06
CA GLU A 64 -27.84 -0.21 -7.21
C GLU A 64 -26.90 -0.71 -6.10
N ALA A 65 -25.97 0.15 -5.70
CA ALA A 65 -25.15 -0.06 -4.51
C ALA A 65 -25.68 0.85 -3.40
N ARG A 66 -26.26 0.28 -2.35
CA ARG A 66 -26.87 1.02 -1.23
C ARG A 66 -25.84 1.22 -0.12
N PRO A 67 -25.46 2.46 0.24
CA PRO A 67 -24.53 2.68 1.34
C PRO A 67 -25.16 2.28 2.68
N ILE A 68 -24.35 1.74 3.60
CA ILE A 68 -24.78 1.46 4.98
C ILE A 68 -24.49 2.60 5.94
N TYR A 69 -23.80 3.65 5.49
CA TYR A 69 -23.41 4.81 6.29
C TYR A 69 -23.48 6.09 5.48
N ASP A 70 -24.01 7.16 6.08
CA ASP A 70 -23.97 8.51 5.54
C ASP A 70 -22.75 9.23 6.12
N ALA A 71 -21.73 9.42 5.27
CA ALA A 71 -20.49 10.08 5.67
C ALA A 71 -20.68 11.56 6.02
N ALA A 72 -21.61 12.26 5.37
CA ALA A 72 -21.86 13.68 5.60
C ALA A 72 -22.62 13.90 6.90
N ALA A 73 -23.67 13.11 7.16
CA ALA A 73 -24.42 13.14 8.40
C ALA A 73 -23.73 12.40 9.57
N LYS A 74 -22.65 11.66 9.27
CA LYS A 74 -21.92 10.78 10.21
C LYS A 74 -22.85 9.80 10.94
N LYS A 75 -23.72 9.13 10.17
CA LYS A 75 -24.80 8.30 10.72
C LYS A 75 -24.92 6.98 9.98
N SER A 76 -25.11 5.89 10.72
CA SER A 76 -25.48 4.61 10.12
C SER A 76 -26.84 4.69 9.44
N LEU A 77 -26.93 4.16 8.22
CA LEU A 77 -28.16 4.00 7.44
C LEU A 77 -28.79 2.63 7.65
N ALA A 78 -28.05 1.69 8.23
CA ALA A 78 -28.52 0.35 8.58
C ALA A 78 -28.45 0.13 10.10
N ALA A 79 -29.51 -0.45 10.67
CA ALA A 79 -29.50 -0.91 12.06
C ALA A 79 -28.84 -2.30 12.15
N GLU A 80 -28.14 -2.55 13.24
CA GLU A 80 -27.61 -3.89 13.53
C GLU A 80 -28.75 -4.87 13.85
N ASP A 81 -28.64 -6.10 13.34
CA ASP A 81 -29.55 -7.18 13.74
C ASP A 81 -29.13 -7.74 15.10
N SER A 82 -29.94 -7.50 16.13
CA SER A 82 -29.65 -7.93 17.50
C SER A 82 -29.45 -9.45 17.67
N LYS A 83 -30.05 -10.29 16.82
CA LYS A 83 -29.85 -11.74 16.86
C LYS A 83 -28.50 -12.11 16.27
N LEU A 84 -28.09 -11.50 15.16
CA LEU A 84 -26.75 -11.68 14.60
C LEU A 84 -25.66 -11.21 15.57
N VAL A 85 -25.85 -10.06 16.20
CA VAL A 85 -24.95 -9.58 17.26
C VAL A 85 -24.84 -10.60 18.39
N GLY A 86 -25.98 -11.17 18.83
CA GLY A 86 -26.00 -12.22 19.84
C GLY A 86 -25.24 -13.49 19.43
N ILE A 87 -25.41 -13.94 18.18
CA ILE A 87 -24.73 -15.13 17.63
C ILE A 87 -23.21 -14.91 17.56
N LEU A 88 -22.77 -13.74 17.10
CA LEU A 88 -21.36 -13.43 16.88
C LEU A 88 -20.62 -12.94 18.14
N LYS A 89 -21.34 -12.72 19.25
CA LYS A 89 -20.78 -12.08 20.45
C LYS A 89 -19.55 -12.82 21.00
N ALA A 90 -19.61 -14.15 21.11
CA ALA A 90 -18.51 -14.94 21.66
C ALA A 90 -17.24 -14.81 20.80
N ASP A 91 -17.37 -14.94 19.47
CA ASP A 91 -16.24 -14.80 18.54
C ASP A 91 -15.70 -13.37 18.48
N HIS A 92 -16.59 -12.36 18.56
CA HIS A 92 -16.20 -10.96 18.62
C HIS A 92 -15.37 -10.66 19.88
N ASP A 93 -15.86 -11.09 21.05
CA ASP A 93 -15.16 -10.88 22.32
C ASP A 93 -13.83 -11.63 22.35
N ALA A 94 -13.78 -12.89 21.90
CA ALA A 94 -12.55 -13.68 21.81
C ALA A 94 -11.54 -13.05 20.85
N THR A 95 -11.99 -12.53 19.70
CA THR A 95 -11.14 -11.81 18.74
C THR A 95 -10.58 -10.55 19.39
N ARG A 96 -11.41 -9.76 20.09
CA ARG A 96 -10.97 -8.55 20.79
C ARG A 96 -9.94 -8.86 21.86
N GLU A 97 -10.14 -9.92 22.64
CA GLU A 97 -9.19 -10.37 23.65
C GLU A 97 -7.86 -10.77 22.99
N PHE A 98 -7.91 -11.61 21.96
CA PHE A 98 -6.73 -12.06 21.22
C PHE A 98 -5.93 -10.89 20.65
N VAL A 99 -6.57 -9.98 19.92
CA VAL A 99 -5.85 -8.86 19.29
C VAL A 99 -5.35 -7.82 20.30
N SER A 100 -5.89 -7.81 21.53
CA SER A 100 -5.44 -6.93 22.60
C SER A 100 -4.25 -7.49 23.38
N LYS A 101 -3.82 -8.73 23.11
CA LYS A 101 -2.64 -9.31 23.76
C LYS A 101 -1.41 -8.44 23.48
N PRO A 102 -0.63 -8.08 24.52
CA PRO A 102 0.56 -7.26 24.36
C PRO A 102 1.63 -8.03 23.61
N ILE A 103 2.31 -7.33 22.69
CA ILE A 103 3.42 -7.88 21.90
C ILE A 103 4.72 -7.11 22.11
N GLY A 104 4.70 -5.97 22.81
CA GLY A 104 5.92 -5.20 23.08
C GLY A 104 5.62 -3.72 23.30
N LYS A 105 6.62 -2.87 23.05
CA LYS A 105 6.50 -1.40 23.16
C LYS A 105 7.22 -0.70 22.01
N SER A 106 6.77 0.49 21.64
CA SER A 106 7.44 1.40 20.70
C SER A 106 7.85 2.70 21.38
N ALA A 107 9.07 3.16 21.08
CA ALA A 107 9.59 4.45 21.53
C ALA A 107 8.91 5.65 20.84
N ASP A 108 8.41 5.47 19.61
CA ASP A 108 7.88 6.54 18.78
C ASP A 108 6.62 6.10 17.99
N ASN A 109 5.89 7.08 17.48
CA ASN A 109 4.68 6.87 16.69
C ASN A 109 5.06 6.35 15.29
N MET A 110 4.27 5.41 14.77
CA MET A 110 4.43 4.83 13.44
C MET A 110 3.18 5.14 12.61
N TYR A 111 3.30 6.13 11.73
CA TYR A 111 2.22 6.56 10.84
C TYR A 111 2.66 6.56 9.39
N SER A 112 1.78 6.11 8.49
CA SER A 112 2.08 5.98 7.06
C SER A 112 1.72 7.22 6.22
N TYR A 113 1.43 8.37 6.86
CA TYR A 113 0.98 9.58 6.16
C TYR A 113 1.93 10.08 5.07
N LEU A 114 3.22 9.77 5.21
CA LEU A 114 4.27 10.22 4.30
C LEU A 114 4.92 9.07 3.51
N ALA A 115 4.41 7.84 3.65
CA ALA A 115 5.05 6.63 3.12
C ALA A 115 5.11 6.57 1.58
N LEU A 116 4.36 7.42 0.88
CA LEU A 116 4.43 7.56 -0.58
C LEU A 116 5.39 8.67 -1.04
N VAL A 117 5.97 9.46 -0.14
CA VAL A 117 6.78 10.65 -0.48
C VAL A 117 8.19 10.60 0.13
N GLN A 118 8.36 9.85 1.21
CA GLN A 118 9.62 9.63 1.88
C GLN A 118 9.62 8.30 2.62
N ASP A 119 10.80 7.88 3.05
CA ASP A 119 10.95 6.75 3.95
C ASP A 119 10.21 6.95 5.28
N ASP A 120 9.65 5.86 5.78
CA ASP A 120 8.57 5.87 6.75
C ASP A 120 8.74 4.77 7.83
N PRO A 121 8.32 5.05 9.07
CA PRO A 121 8.51 4.12 10.18
C PRO A 121 7.64 2.85 10.07
N THR A 122 6.53 2.89 9.31
CA THR A 122 5.60 1.76 9.25
C THR A 122 6.11 0.62 8.37
N VAL A 123 6.71 0.95 7.22
CA VAL A 123 7.37 -0.02 6.35
C VAL A 123 8.71 -0.46 6.95
N GLN A 124 9.46 0.46 7.57
CA GLN A 124 10.74 0.15 8.21
C GLN A 124 10.65 -1.01 9.21
N VAL A 125 9.64 -1.00 10.11
CA VAL A 125 9.52 -2.08 11.11
C VAL A 125 9.14 -3.42 10.51
N VAL A 126 8.35 -3.42 9.44
CA VAL A 126 8.00 -4.64 8.69
C VAL A 126 9.25 -5.22 8.05
N ASN A 127 10.02 -4.38 7.36
CA ASN A 127 11.24 -4.79 6.70
C ASN A 127 12.33 -5.25 7.68
N ASN A 128 12.46 -4.58 8.83
CA ASN A 128 13.38 -5.00 9.89
C ASN A 128 13.01 -6.38 10.44
N ALA A 129 11.72 -6.64 10.68
CA ALA A 129 11.26 -7.94 11.16
C ALA A 129 11.49 -9.05 10.13
N GLN A 130 11.14 -8.80 8.86
CA GLN A 130 11.38 -9.71 7.74
C GLN A 130 12.87 -10.05 7.60
N LYS A 131 13.74 -9.04 7.61
CA LYS A 131 15.19 -9.20 7.50
C LYS A 131 15.75 -10.00 8.67
N ALA A 132 15.41 -9.63 9.91
CA ALA A 132 15.87 -10.32 11.11
C ALA A 132 15.43 -11.79 11.14
N TYR A 133 14.20 -12.08 10.70
CA TYR A 133 13.70 -13.44 10.55
C TYR A 133 14.56 -14.26 9.58
N VAL A 134 14.81 -13.71 8.39
CA VAL A 134 15.59 -14.42 7.35
C VAL A 134 17.03 -14.60 7.78
N GLU A 135 17.68 -13.57 8.33
CA GLU A 135 19.05 -13.64 8.85
C GLU A 135 19.19 -14.69 9.95
N HIS A 136 18.16 -14.87 10.80
CA HIS A 136 18.14 -15.94 11.79
C HIS A 136 17.91 -17.32 11.16
N PHE A 137 16.95 -17.43 10.23
CA PHE A 137 16.56 -18.70 9.61
C PHE A 137 17.69 -19.35 8.83
N ILE A 138 18.51 -18.54 8.13
CA ILE A 138 19.60 -19.05 7.28
C ILE A 138 20.92 -19.30 8.04
N GLN A 139 20.95 -19.15 9.37
CA GLN A 139 22.19 -19.32 10.14
C GLN A 139 22.73 -20.75 9.99
N GLY A 140 23.98 -20.85 9.51
CA GLY A 140 24.65 -22.13 9.29
C GLY A 140 24.28 -22.84 7.99
N ASP A 141 23.36 -22.29 7.20
CA ASP A 141 23.06 -22.80 5.86
C ASP A 141 24.25 -22.53 4.92
N PRO A 142 24.86 -23.57 4.30
CA PRO A 142 26.07 -23.40 3.50
C PRO A 142 25.85 -22.59 2.22
N ASP A 143 24.63 -22.58 1.68
CA ASP A 143 24.28 -21.95 0.41
C ASP A 143 23.67 -20.55 0.59
N LEU A 144 23.10 -20.27 1.77
CA LEU A 144 22.37 -19.04 2.04
C LEU A 144 23.05 -18.12 3.06
N ALA A 145 23.74 -18.64 4.09
CA ALA A 145 24.21 -17.86 5.24
C ALA A 145 25.17 -16.71 4.90
N LYS A 146 25.82 -16.77 3.73
CA LYS A 146 26.76 -15.74 3.26
C LYS A 146 26.15 -14.71 2.32
N LEU A 147 24.91 -14.91 1.89
CA LEU A 147 24.23 -13.99 0.99
C LEU A 147 23.68 -12.80 1.78
N PRO A 148 23.84 -11.57 1.28
CA PRO A 148 23.26 -10.39 1.90
C PRO A 148 21.72 -10.45 1.86
N VAL A 149 21.09 -10.09 2.98
CA VAL A 149 19.63 -10.06 3.12
C VAL A 149 19.11 -8.63 2.99
N LEU A 150 18.19 -8.45 2.05
CA LEU A 150 17.34 -7.27 1.86
C LEU A 150 15.89 -7.61 2.26
N SER A 151 15.05 -6.60 2.40
CA SER A 151 13.62 -6.81 2.63
C SER A 151 12.79 -5.85 1.78
N ALA A 152 11.76 -6.38 1.11
CA ALA A 152 10.84 -5.63 0.28
C ALA A 152 9.42 -5.66 0.88
N ALA A 153 8.84 -4.48 1.09
CA ALA A 153 7.47 -4.31 1.53
C ALA A 153 6.85 -3.03 0.95
N ALA A 154 5.53 -3.06 0.73
CA ALA A 154 4.75 -1.90 0.31
C ALA A 154 3.97 -1.30 1.49
N PRO A 155 3.72 0.03 1.49
CA PRO A 155 2.85 0.64 2.48
C PRO A 155 1.38 0.34 2.14
N PHE A 156 0.74 -0.57 2.86
CA PHE A 156 -0.60 -1.07 2.49
C PHE A 156 -1.76 -0.13 2.80
N LYS A 157 -1.62 0.76 3.80
CA LYS A 157 -2.65 1.75 4.17
C LYS A 157 -2.11 3.15 3.94
N VAL A 158 -2.39 3.70 2.76
CA VAL A 158 -1.94 5.02 2.31
C VAL A 158 -3.01 5.74 1.47
N GLY A 159 -4.28 5.62 1.85
CA GLY A 159 -5.37 6.26 1.11
C GLY A 159 -6.17 5.34 0.17
N GLY A 160 -6.04 4.02 0.33
CA GLY A 160 -6.70 3.04 -0.54
C GLY A 160 -6.27 3.18 -2.00
N ARG A 161 -7.23 3.36 -2.90
CA ARG A 161 -7.01 3.60 -4.34
C ARG A 161 -7.35 5.04 -4.71
N LYS A 162 -6.86 6.01 -3.91
CA LYS A 162 -7.28 7.42 -3.92
C LYS A 162 -8.77 7.59 -3.59
N ASN A 163 -9.31 6.75 -2.71
CA ASN A 163 -10.74 6.73 -2.39
C ASN A 163 -11.05 6.63 -0.90
N ASP A 164 -10.02 6.63 -0.05
CA ASP A 164 -10.19 6.49 1.40
C ASP A 164 -9.20 7.40 2.16
N PRO A 165 -9.53 8.68 2.36
CA PRO A 165 -8.63 9.67 2.96
C PRO A 165 -8.29 9.42 4.44
N VAL A 166 -8.92 8.43 5.07
CA VAL A 166 -8.67 8.06 6.47
C VAL A 166 -7.96 6.71 6.62
N SER A 167 -7.74 5.97 5.53
CA SER A 167 -7.06 4.67 5.55
C SER A 167 -5.55 4.81 5.54
N PHE A 168 -5.01 5.12 6.72
CA PHE A 168 -3.59 5.16 7.03
C PHE A 168 -3.30 4.29 8.24
N VAL A 169 -2.04 3.82 8.38
CA VAL A 169 -1.58 3.18 9.61
C VAL A 169 -1.46 4.25 10.69
N GLU A 170 -2.07 4.00 11.85
CA GLU A 170 -1.99 4.90 13.01
C GLU A 170 -1.62 4.10 14.27
N VAL A 171 -0.33 3.83 14.46
CA VAL A 171 0.17 3.17 15.67
C VAL A 171 0.89 4.17 16.58
N GLU A 172 0.28 4.45 17.72
CA GLU A 172 0.85 5.30 18.77
C GLU A 172 2.04 4.61 19.46
N LYS A 173 2.99 5.42 19.95
CA LYS A 173 4.06 4.95 20.83
C LYS A 173 3.51 4.38 22.14
N GLY A 174 4.34 3.59 22.82
CA GLY A 174 3.98 2.90 24.05
C GLY A 174 3.63 1.44 23.79
N GLN A 175 2.70 0.88 24.57
CA GLN A 175 2.39 -0.54 24.52
C GLN A 175 1.76 -0.94 23.18
N LEU A 176 2.38 -1.93 22.53
CA LEU A 176 1.90 -2.53 21.30
C LEU A 176 1.16 -3.83 21.60
N THR A 177 0.11 -4.08 20.82
CA THR A 177 -0.71 -5.28 20.85
C THR A 177 -0.72 -5.94 19.47
N PHE A 178 -1.25 -7.17 19.39
CA PHE A 178 -1.37 -7.86 18.11
C PHE A 178 -2.22 -7.08 17.08
N ARG A 179 -3.18 -6.26 17.54
CA ARG A 179 -3.91 -5.31 16.68
C ARG A 179 -2.96 -4.35 15.95
N ASN A 180 -1.92 -3.85 16.62
CA ASN A 180 -0.96 -2.93 16.00
C ASN A 180 -0.13 -3.62 14.92
N ALA A 181 0.28 -4.88 15.14
CA ALA A 181 0.92 -5.68 14.09
C ALA A 181 -0.01 -5.92 12.89
N ALA A 182 -1.31 -6.12 13.14
CA ALA A 182 -2.30 -6.26 12.07
C ALA A 182 -2.56 -4.96 11.30
N ASP A 183 -2.40 -3.80 11.94
CA ASP A 183 -2.51 -2.51 11.27
C ASP A 183 -1.26 -2.19 10.42
N LEU A 184 -0.07 -2.55 10.93
CA LEU A 184 1.21 -2.42 10.22
C LEU A 184 1.30 -3.37 9.01
N TYR A 185 0.79 -4.59 9.14
CA TYR A 185 0.73 -5.57 8.04
C TYR A 185 -0.69 -6.12 7.85
N LEU A 186 -1.39 -5.53 6.88
CA LEU A 186 -2.83 -5.72 6.64
C LEU A 186 -3.19 -7.14 6.17
N TYR A 187 -2.35 -7.78 5.36
CA TYR A 187 -2.67 -9.04 4.68
C TYR A 187 -2.11 -10.26 5.42
N PRO A 188 -2.81 -11.41 5.45
CA PRO A 188 -2.30 -12.64 6.06
C PRO A 188 -1.36 -13.39 5.11
N ASN A 189 -0.39 -12.70 4.52
CA ASN A 189 0.58 -13.33 3.62
C ASN A 189 1.69 -14.04 4.42
N THR A 190 2.12 -15.20 3.95
CA THR A 190 3.33 -15.86 4.46
C THR A 190 4.59 -15.20 3.95
N LEU A 191 5.66 -15.25 4.75
CA LEU A 191 6.98 -14.75 4.38
C LEU A 191 7.61 -15.71 3.36
N VAL A 192 8.13 -15.16 2.27
CA VAL A 192 8.86 -15.91 1.25
C VAL A 192 10.12 -15.15 0.90
N VAL A 193 11.21 -15.87 0.66
CA VAL A 193 12.50 -15.28 0.30
C VAL A 193 12.85 -15.66 -1.12
N VAL A 194 13.25 -14.67 -1.92
CA VAL A 194 13.72 -14.85 -3.29
C VAL A 194 15.21 -14.53 -3.43
N LYS A 195 15.89 -15.17 -4.38
CA LYS A 195 17.23 -14.81 -4.86
C LYS A 195 17.07 -13.83 -6.01
N ALA A 196 17.56 -12.60 -5.83
CA ALA A 196 17.58 -11.58 -6.87
C ALA A 196 19.01 -11.08 -7.07
N SER A 197 19.43 -10.92 -8.32
CA SER A 197 20.68 -10.24 -8.67
C SER A 197 20.59 -8.74 -8.39
N GLY A 198 21.72 -8.05 -8.23
CA GLY A 198 21.75 -6.60 -8.06
C GLY A 198 21.07 -5.85 -9.21
N LYS A 199 21.13 -6.39 -10.43
CA LYS A 199 20.37 -5.89 -11.58
C LYS A 199 18.86 -6.02 -11.36
N GLU A 200 18.39 -7.18 -10.92
CA GLU A 200 16.97 -7.42 -10.66
C GLU A 200 16.44 -6.58 -9.50
N VAL A 201 17.24 -6.37 -8.44
CA VAL A 201 16.90 -5.43 -7.36
C VAL A 201 16.69 -4.01 -7.92
N LYS A 202 17.58 -3.55 -8.82
CA LYS A 202 17.40 -2.25 -9.47
C LYS A 202 16.12 -2.21 -10.31
N GLU A 203 15.87 -3.20 -11.16
CA GLU A 203 14.68 -3.23 -12.03
C GLU A 203 13.37 -3.38 -11.22
N TRP A 204 13.39 -4.07 -10.06
CA TRP A 204 12.29 -4.09 -9.11
C TRP A 204 11.98 -2.67 -8.61
N LEU A 205 13.01 -1.95 -8.13
CA LEU A 205 12.86 -0.57 -7.67
C LEU A 205 12.41 0.37 -8.80
N GLU A 206 12.88 0.17 -10.03
CA GLU A 206 12.39 0.93 -11.20
C GLU A 206 10.90 0.68 -11.47
N CYS A 207 10.40 -0.56 -11.26
CA CYS A 207 8.97 -0.79 -11.31
C CYS A 207 8.23 -0.08 -10.16
N SER A 208 8.71 -0.19 -8.92
CA SER A 208 8.13 0.54 -7.78
C SER A 208 8.07 2.05 -8.06
N ALA A 209 9.10 2.63 -8.69
CA ALA A 209 9.15 4.04 -9.04
C ALA A 209 8.05 4.49 -10.04
N GLY A 210 7.31 3.56 -10.66
CA GLY A 210 6.09 3.84 -11.44
C GLY A 210 4.95 4.47 -10.62
N GLN A 211 5.04 4.44 -9.29
CA GLN A 211 4.13 5.13 -8.37
C GLN A 211 4.08 6.65 -8.58
N PHE A 212 5.11 7.23 -9.20
CA PHE A 212 5.22 8.68 -9.38
C PHE A 212 4.88 9.13 -10.81
N ASN A 213 4.16 10.23 -10.94
CA ASN A 213 4.09 10.94 -12.22
C ASN A 213 5.46 11.56 -12.53
N GLN A 214 5.73 11.79 -13.82
CA GLN A 214 6.89 12.57 -14.21
C GLN A 214 6.63 14.06 -13.90
N ILE A 215 7.58 14.71 -13.23
CA ILE A 215 7.56 16.14 -12.97
C ILE A 215 8.22 16.87 -14.14
N ASP A 216 7.45 17.73 -14.80
CA ASP A 216 7.95 18.65 -15.82
C ASP A 216 8.70 19.80 -15.14
N ILE A 217 10.02 19.82 -15.30
CA ILE A 217 10.90 20.82 -14.71
C ILE A 217 10.74 22.20 -15.35
N HIS A 218 10.02 22.34 -16.46
CA HIS A 218 9.79 23.61 -17.16
C HIS A 218 8.39 24.20 -16.89
N SER A 219 7.58 23.53 -16.07
CA SER A 219 6.22 23.95 -15.74
C SER A 219 6.10 24.44 -14.31
N ASN A 220 5.60 25.67 -14.15
CA ASN A 220 5.23 26.24 -12.85
C ASN A 220 3.77 25.92 -12.45
N LYS A 221 3.05 25.14 -13.25
CA LYS A 221 1.67 24.73 -12.95
C LYS A 221 1.67 23.65 -11.86
N PRO A 222 0.56 23.48 -11.13
CA PRO A 222 0.39 22.35 -10.20
C PRO A 222 0.60 21.00 -10.89
N GLN A 223 1.42 20.14 -10.28
CA GLN A 223 1.73 18.80 -10.76
C GLN A 223 1.47 17.79 -9.65
N SER A 224 0.63 16.78 -9.89
CA SER A 224 0.43 15.70 -8.92
C SER A 224 1.63 14.76 -8.95
N LEU A 225 2.23 14.51 -7.80
CA LEU A 225 3.38 13.63 -7.63
C LEU A 225 2.98 12.16 -7.74
N ILE A 226 1.82 11.79 -7.18
CA ILE A 226 1.40 10.39 -7.05
C ILE A 226 0.56 9.99 -8.28
N ASN A 227 0.97 8.92 -8.95
CA ASN A 227 0.24 8.31 -10.07
C ASN A 227 -0.90 7.41 -9.56
N TRP A 228 -2.01 8.04 -9.16
CA TRP A 228 -3.19 7.32 -8.67
C TRP A 228 -3.95 6.54 -9.76
N ASP A 229 -3.89 7.01 -10.99
CA ASP A 229 -4.68 6.48 -12.11
C ASP A 229 -4.02 5.23 -12.72
N GLY A 230 -2.70 5.28 -12.89
CA GLY A 230 -1.92 4.26 -13.58
C GLY A 230 -1.16 3.30 -12.67
N PHE A 231 -1.12 3.53 -11.36
CA PHE A 231 -0.33 2.71 -10.44
C PHE A 231 -1.09 2.35 -9.16
N ARG A 232 -0.91 1.12 -8.68
CA ARG A 232 -1.50 0.65 -7.42
C ARG A 232 -0.45 0.69 -6.32
N THR A 233 -0.78 1.33 -5.19
CA THR A 233 0.15 1.56 -4.08
C THR A 233 0.74 0.29 -3.47
N TYR A 234 0.02 -0.83 -3.51
CA TYR A 234 0.57 -2.13 -3.10
C TYR A 234 1.69 -2.65 -4.03
N ASN A 235 1.97 -2.01 -5.16
CA ASN A 235 3.12 -2.28 -6.04
C ASN A 235 4.29 -1.31 -5.80
N PHE A 236 4.16 -0.35 -4.88
CA PHE A 236 5.25 0.52 -4.48
C PHE A 236 6.03 -0.15 -3.34
N ASP A 237 6.96 -1.04 -3.69
CA ASP A 237 7.83 -1.66 -2.69
C ASP A 237 9.01 -0.74 -2.35
N VAL A 238 9.24 -0.57 -1.06
CA VAL A 238 10.49 -0.07 -0.48
C VAL A 238 11.40 -1.26 -0.18
N ILE A 239 12.66 -1.17 -0.61
CA ILE A 239 13.66 -2.23 -0.34
C ILE A 239 14.69 -1.74 0.68
N ASP A 240 14.62 -2.29 1.89
CA ASP A 240 15.57 -2.05 2.96
C ASP A 240 16.86 -2.86 2.80
N GLY A 241 17.96 -2.28 3.28
CA GLY A 241 19.32 -2.82 3.18
C GLY A 241 20.14 -2.24 2.01
N VAL A 242 19.52 -1.50 1.10
CA VAL A 242 20.18 -0.70 0.06
C VAL A 242 19.76 0.76 0.20
N ASN A 243 20.65 1.70 -0.16
CA ASN A 243 20.30 3.12 -0.23
C ASN A 243 20.09 3.55 -1.68
N TYR A 244 19.10 4.37 -1.98
CA TYR A 244 18.80 4.82 -3.35
C TYR A 244 18.01 6.13 -3.38
N GLN A 245 17.94 6.74 -4.56
CA GLN A 245 17.13 7.92 -4.83
C GLN A 245 16.20 7.67 -6.01
N ILE A 246 15.02 8.28 -5.99
CA ILE A 246 14.05 8.22 -7.09
C ILE A 246 13.97 9.59 -7.77
N ASP A 247 14.47 9.68 -9.00
CA ASP A 247 14.40 10.89 -9.82
C ASP A 247 13.06 10.95 -10.58
N VAL A 248 12.13 11.70 -10.02
CA VAL A 248 10.79 11.88 -10.60
C VAL A 248 10.74 12.88 -11.76
N SER A 249 11.86 13.56 -12.09
CA SER A 249 11.94 14.38 -13.32
C SER A 249 12.05 13.53 -14.59
N GLN A 250 12.48 12.28 -14.45
CA GLN A 250 12.62 11.32 -15.55
C GLN A 250 11.28 10.59 -15.82
N PRO A 251 11.03 10.18 -17.07
CA PRO A 251 9.88 9.31 -17.36
C PRO A 251 9.99 7.98 -16.59
N ALA A 252 8.86 7.33 -16.33
CA ALA A 252 8.86 6.00 -15.72
C ALA A 252 9.41 4.97 -16.72
N ARG A 253 10.23 4.02 -16.23
CA ARG A 253 10.74 2.90 -17.03
C ARG A 253 9.66 1.84 -17.28
N TYR A 254 8.82 1.61 -16.28
CA TYR A 254 7.77 0.62 -16.27
C TYR A 254 6.39 1.25 -16.03
N ASP A 255 5.33 0.58 -16.48
CA ASP A 255 3.95 0.91 -16.13
C ASP A 255 3.50 0.27 -14.81
N GLY A 256 2.23 0.45 -14.41
CA GLY A 256 1.65 -0.14 -13.20
C GLY A 256 1.60 -1.66 -13.18
N GLU A 257 1.83 -2.32 -14.32
CA GLU A 257 1.94 -3.76 -14.47
C GLU A 257 3.37 -4.27 -14.59
N CYS A 258 4.36 -3.43 -14.24
CA CYS A 258 5.78 -3.71 -14.40
C CYS A 258 6.17 -4.08 -15.84
N GLN A 259 5.40 -3.64 -16.84
CA GLN A 259 5.76 -3.81 -18.24
C GLN A 259 6.64 -2.64 -18.68
N MET A 260 7.73 -2.94 -19.39
CA MET A 260 8.69 -1.93 -19.81
C MET A 260 8.07 -1.04 -20.88
N VAL A 261 7.98 0.26 -20.59
CA VAL A 261 7.42 1.27 -21.50
C VAL A 261 8.46 2.29 -21.98
N ASN A 262 9.56 2.46 -21.24
CA ASN A 262 10.66 3.33 -21.64
C ASN A 262 12.02 2.70 -21.28
N PRO A 263 12.66 1.98 -22.23
CA PRO A 263 13.92 1.26 -21.96
C PRO A 263 15.13 2.17 -21.71
N GLN A 264 15.05 3.46 -22.05
CA GLN A 264 16.10 4.45 -21.79
C GLN A 264 15.88 5.21 -20.48
N ALA A 265 14.69 5.12 -19.89
CA ALA A 265 14.40 5.72 -18.60
C ALA A 265 15.09 4.97 -17.47
N GLU A 266 15.51 5.75 -16.46
CA GLU A 266 16.11 5.24 -15.23
C GLU A 266 15.87 6.26 -14.12
N ARG A 267 14.94 5.96 -13.22
CA ARG A 267 14.62 6.81 -12.05
C ARG A 267 15.49 6.50 -10.85
N ILE A 268 15.94 5.25 -10.70
CA ILE A 268 16.72 4.81 -9.55
C ILE A 268 18.17 5.26 -9.69
N LYS A 269 18.55 6.24 -8.86
CA LYS A 269 19.90 6.80 -8.78
C LYS A 269 20.59 6.40 -7.50
N ASN A 270 21.92 6.41 -7.53
CA ASN A 270 22.77 6.21 -6.34
C ASN A 270 22.45 4.93 -5.55
N LEU A 271 22.07 3.84 -6.24
CA LEU A 271 21.79 2.55 -5.62
C LEU A 271 23.06 1.95 -5.02
N THR A 272 23.12 1.87 -3.69
CA THR A 272 24.29 1.38 -2.95
C THR A 272 23.92 0.33 -1.90
N PHE A 273 24.83 -0.61 -1.68
CA PHE A 273 24.79 -1.59 -0.60
C PHE A 273 26.06 -1.42 0.25
N ASN A 274 25.91 -1.25 1.57
CA ASN A 274 27.03 -0.96 2.48
C ASN A 274 27.93 0.20 2.00
N GLY A 275 27.32 1.28 1.49
CA GLY A 275 28.00 2.47 0.99
C GLY A 275 28.74 2.32 -0.34
N LYS A 276 28.66 1.16 -0.99
CA LYS A 276 29.26 0.90 -2.31
C LYS A 276 28.17 0.71 -3.36
N PRO A 277 28.39 1.11 -4.63
CA PRO A 277 27.45 0.81 -5.71
C PRO A 277 27.10 -0.67 -5.74
N VAL A 278 25.81 -0.99 -5.92
CA VAL A 278 25.36 -2.38 -6.05
C VAL A 278 26.00 -3.01 -7.29
N ASP A 279 26.69 -4.14 -7.10
CA ASP A 279 27.18 -4.96 -8.21
C ASP A 279 25.97 -5.63 -8.89
N PRO A 280 25.73 -5.40 -10.20
CA PRO A 280 24.62 -6.00 -10.93
C PRO A 280 24.56 -7.54 -10.86
N ASN A 281 25.71 -8.20 -10.66
CA ASN A 281 25.81 -9.66 -10.60
C ASN A 281 25.81 -10.22 -9.17
N ALA A 282 25.83 -9.37 -8.13
CA ALA A 282 25.74 -9.85 -6.76
C ALA A 282 24.36 -10.46 -6.51
N THR A 283 24.32 -11.60 -5.82
CA THR A 283 23.07 -12.26 -5.41
C THR A 283 22.66 -11.79 -4.02
N PHE A 284 21.42 -11.33 -3.90
CA PHE A 284 20.77 -10.97 -2.65
C PHE A 284 19.66 -11.95 -2.32
N LEU A 285 19.44 -12.18 -1.03
CA LEU A 285 18.19 -12.74 -0.52
C LEU A 285 17.24 -11.59 -0.24
N VAL A 286 16.09 -11.55 -0.89
CA VAL A 286 15.08 -10.52 -0.65
C VAL A 286 13.91 -11.16 0.09
N ALA A 287 13.75 -10.78 1.36
CA ALA A 287 12.60 -11.16 2.16
C ALA A 287 11.36 -10.39 1.66
N THR A 288 10.29 -11.10 1.34
CA THR A 288 9.02 -10.53 0.88
C THR A 288 7.86 -11.44 1.28
N ASN A 289 6.74 -11.37 0.58
CA ASN A 289 5.55 -12.17 0.83
C ASN A 289 5.22 -13.11 -0.33
N ASN A 290 4.41 -14.13 -0.05
CA ASN A 290 4.00 -15.12 -1.04
C ASN A 290 3.33 -14.54 -2.28
N TYR A 291 2.48 -13.51 -2.14
CA TYR A 291 1.85 -12.86 -3.29
C TYR A 291 2.88 -12.26 -4.24
N ARG A 292 3.88 -11.54 -3.71
CA ARG A 292 4.96 -10.94 -4.48
C ARG A 292 5.90 -12.00 -5.07
N ALA A 293 6.34 -12.93 -4.23
CA ALA A 293 7.34 -13.92 -4.59
C ALA A 293 6.86 -14.86 -5.70
N TYR A 294 5.61 -15.33 -5.64
CA TYR A 294 5.05 -16.23 -6.64
C TYR A 294 4.41 -15.50 -7.83
N GLY A 295 4.07 -14.21 -7.67
CA GLY A 295 3.39 -13.44 -8.71
C GLY A 295 4.23 -13.22 -9.97
N GLY A 296 5.56 -13.33 -9.90
CA GLY A 296 6.47 -13.22 -11.06
C GLY A 296 6.44 -11.87 -11.78
N LYS A 297 5.78 -10.86 -11.19
CA LYS A 297 5.55 -9.55 -11.80
C LYS A 297 6.77 -8.64 -11.71
N PHE A 298 7.51 -8.71 -10.61
CA PHE A 298 8.70 -7.90 -10.38
C PHE A 298 9.95 -8.68 -10.81
N ALA A 299 10.98 -7.97 -11.26
CA ALA A 299 12.27 -8.61 -11.57
C ALA A 299 12.82 -9.32 -10.33
N GLY A 300 13.37 -10.53 -10.49
CA GLY A 300 13.86 -11.34 -9.36
C GLY A 300 12.76 -12.03 -8.54
N THR A 301 11.53 -12.13 -9.08
CA THR A 301 10.43 -12.90 -8.49
C THR A 301 9.95 -14.01 -9.44
N GLY A 302 9.14 -14.94 -8.95
CA GLY A 302 8.68 -16.14 -9.64
C GLY A 302 9.28 -17.42 -9.05
N ASP A 303 8.70 -18.58 -9.38
CA ASP A 303 9.07 -19.88 -8.80
C ASP A 303 10.57 -20.19 -8.87
N SER A 304 11.23 -19.81 -9.98
CA SER A 304 12.66 -20.03 -10.19
C SER A 304 13.56 -19.19 -9.29
N HIS A 305 13.03 -18.12 -8.68
CA HIS A 305 13.76 -17.25 -7.77
C HIS A 305 13.56 -17.62 -6.30
N ILE A 306 12.61 -18.49 -5.94
CA ILE A 306 12.35 -18.84 -4.55
C ILE A 306 13.59 -19.48 -3.91
N ALA A 307 14.13 -18.85 -2.88
CA ALA A 307 15.17 -19.41 -2.03
C ALA A 307 14.57 -20.40 -1.03
N PHE A 308 13.53 -19.94 -0.33
CA PHE A 308 12.68 -20.76 0.54
C PHE A 308 11.36 -20.03 0.83
N ALA A 309 10.35 -20.81 1.23
CA ALA A 309 9.07 -20.30 1.70
C ALA A 309 8.91 -20.63 3.18
N SER A 310 8.66 -19.62 4.01
CA SER A 310 8.37 -19.81 5.43
C SER A 310 6.91 -20.24 5.62
N PRO A 311 6.61 -21.10 6.63
CA PRO A 311 5.24 -21.36 7.04
C PRO A 311 4.61 -20.19 7.81
N ASP A 312 5.40 -19.21 8.23
CA ASP A 312 4.96 -18.12 9.11
C ASP A 312 4.38 -16.94 8.32
N GLU A 313 3.28 -16.40 8.83
CA GLU A 313 2.69 -15.15 8.34
C GLU A 313 3.59 -13.95 8.67
N ASN A 314 3.72 -12.99 7.76
CA ASN A 314 4.50 -11.76 7.98
C ASN A 314 4.04 -11.01 9.23
N ARG A 315 2.74 -11.03 9.54
CA ARG A 315 2.18 -10.43 10.76
C ARG A 315 2.67 -11.15 12.02
N ALA A 316 2.77 -12.48 12.00
CA ALA A 316 3.28 -13.25 13.11
C ALA A 316 4.79 -13.02 13.28
N VAL A 317 5.53 -12.97 12.18
CA VAL A 317 6.96 -12.59 12.15
C VAL A 317 7.17 -11.21 12.77
N LEU A 318 6.39 -10.20 12.35
CA LEU A 318 6.43 -8.85 12.90
C LEU A 318 6.12 -8.84 14.41
N ALA A 319 5.05 -9.50 14.85
CA ALA A 319 4.68 -9.55 16.25
C ALA A 319 5.75 -10.24 17.12
N ALA A 320 6.34 -11.33 16.62
CA ALA A 320 7.43 -12.04 17.29
C ALA A 320 8.69 -11.16 17.39
N TRP A 321 9.06 -10.46 16.32
CA TRP A 321 10.19 -9.53 16.29
C TRP A 321 10.00 -8.38 17.29
N ILE A 322 8.84 -7.72 17.30
CA ILE A 322 8.50 -6.66 18.27
C ILE A 322 8.66 -7.17 19.71
N GLY A 323 8.20 -8.40 19.98
CA GLY A 323 8.30 -9.02 21.30
C GLY A 323 9.72 -9.38 21.70
N ALA A 324 10.52 -9.89 20.77
CA ALA A 324 11.93 -10.19 21.00
C ALA A 324 12.73 -8.91 21.26
N GLU A 325 12.55 -7.88 20.44
CA GLU A 325 13.25 -6.60 20.57
C GLU A 325 12.84 -5.85 21.85
N SER A 326 11.55 -5.85 22.20
CA SER A 326 11.09 -5.26 23.46
C SER A 326 11.65 -5.98 24.68
N LYS A 327 11.84 -7.31 24.62
CA LYS A 327 12.51 -8.06 25.69
C LYS A 327 14.00 -7.75 25.77
N ARG A 328 14.65 -7.55 24.62
CA ARG A 328 16.09 -7.30 24.51
C ARG A 328 16.48 -5.88 24.90
N ALA A 329 15.72 -4.89 24.45
CA ALA A 329 16.05 -3.46 24.53
C ALA A 329 15.00 -2.62 25.28
N GLY A 330 13.91 -3.22 25.75
CA GLY A 330 12.82 -2.54 26.48
C GLY A 330 11.69 -2.06 25.56
N GLU A 331 12.02 -1.62 24.35
CA GLU A 331 11.09 -1.16 23.32
C GLU A 331 11.75 -1.22 21.92
N ILE A 332 10.95 -1.16 20.86
CA ILE A 332 11.44 -0.95 19.50
C ILE A 332 11.64 0.53 19.22
N HIS A 333 12.61 0.84 18.36
CA HIS A 333 12.83 2.18 17.82
C HIS A 333 12.52 2.18 16.32
N PRO A 334 11.29 2.55 15.91
CA PRO A 334 10.81 2.34 14.55
C PRO A 334 11.28 3.43 13.56
N ALA A 335 12.38 4.14 13.86
CA ALA A 335 12.81 5.25 13.04
C ALA A 335 13.27 4.75 11.66
N ALA A 336 12.72 5.38 10.61
CA ALA A 336 13.17 5.23 9.24
C ALA A 336 14.66 5.58 9.14
N ASP A 337 15.45 4.75 8.47
CA ASP A 337 16.88 4.95 8.26
C ASP A 337 17.18 5.88 7.07
N ASN A 338 16.15 6.25 6.31
CA ASN A 338 16.20 7.08 5.11
C ASN A 338 17.00 6.41 3.99
N ASN A 339 16.89 5.08 3.90
CA ASN A 339 17.46 4.31 2.81
C ASN A 339 17.03 4.84 1.44
N TRP A 340 15.80 5.36 1.31
CA TRP A 340 15.32 5.96 0.08
C TRP A 340 14.83 7.39 0.24
N ARG A 341 14.94 8.16 -0.84
CA ARG A 341 14.39 9.51 -0.94
C ARG A 341 14.07 9.88 -2.39
N LEU A 342 13.18 10.84 -2.60
CA LEU A 342 13.06 11.53 -3.88
C LEU A 342 14.34 12.34 -4.14
N ALA A 343 14.87 12.23 -5.36
CA ALA A 343 16.08 12.95 -5.77
C ALA A 343 15.81 14.46 -5.84
N PRO A 344 16.80 15.32 -5.51
CA PRO A 344 16.65 16.75 -5.68
C PRO A 344 16.41 17.13 -7.14
N ILE A 345 15.53 18.10 -7.36
CA ILE A 345 15.25 18.67 -8.69
C ILE A 345 15.83 20.07 -8.74
N HIS A 346 16.81 20.27 -9.63
CA HIS A 346 17.35 21.58 -9.94
C HIS A 346 16.66 22.14 -11.19
N SER A 347 15.91 23.23 -11.02
CA SER A 347 15.22 23.91 -12.11
C SER A 347 15.27 25.43 -11.92
N ASP A 348 15.34 26.17 -13.04
CA ASP A 348 15.15 27.62 -13.08
C ASP A 348 13.67 28.03 -12.92
N THR A 349 12.75 27.05 -13.01
CA THR A 349 11.31 27.23 -12.83
C THR A 349 10.91 26.91 -11.39
N ALA A 350 10.13 27.79 -10.77
CA ALA A 350 9.51 27.50 -9.48
C ALA A 350 8.43 26.41 -9.64
N LEU A 351 8.74 25.19 -9.20
CA LEU A 351 7.85 24.03 -9.33
C LEU A 351 6.75 24.03 -8.27
N ASP A 352 5.56 23.57 -8.66
CA ASP A 352 4.41 23.33 -7.76
C ASP A 352 4.08 21.84 -7.76
N ILE A 353 4.85 21.06 -7.00
CA ILE A 353 4.69 19.61 -6.86
C ILE A 353 3.77 19.33 -5.68
N ARG A 354 2.71 18.57 -5.90
CA ARG A 354 1.65 18.32 -4.91
C ARG A 354 1.42 16.84 -4.69
N PHE A 355 1.07 16.45 -3.46
CA PHE A 355 0.69 15.08 -3.13
C PHE A 355 -0.49 15.06 -2.15
N GLU A 356 -1.26 13.97 -2.21
CA GLU A 356 -2.42 13.70 -1.35
C GLU A 356 -2.02 12.87 -0.13
N THR A 357 -2.57 13.22 1.04
CA THR A 357 -2.40 12.45 2.30
C THR A 357 -3.58 12.68 3.25
N SER A 358 -3.57 12.03 4.41
CA SER A 358 -4.61 12.15 5.44
C SER A 358 -4.90 13.62 5.80
N PRO A 359 -6.18 14.01 5.92
CA PRO A 359 -6.57 15.39 6.22
C PRO A 359 -6.50 15.77 7.70
N GLY A 360 -6.30 14.78 8.58
CA GLY A 360 -6.46 14.94 10.03
C GLY A 360 -5.35 15.75 10.72
N ASP A 361 -5.66 16.29 11.90
CA ASP A 361 -4.71 17.10 12.69
C ASP A 361 -3.47 16.30 13.11
N LYS A 362 -3.62 15.00 13.36
CA LYS A 362 -2.50 14.08 13.62
C LYS A 362 -1.53 14.04 12.43
N ALA A 363 -2.06 13.95 11.22
CA ALA A 363 -1.24 13.96 10.00
C ALA A 363 -0.52 15.29 9.83
N ALA A 364 -1.21 16.42 10.03
CA ALA A 364 -0.58 17.74 9.97
C ALA A 364 0.56 17.90 11.00
N ALA A 365 0.36 17.42 12.24
CA ALA A 365 1.39 17.45 13.28
C ALA A 365 2.57 16.52 12.97
N PHE A 366 2.30 15.32 12.45
CA PHE A 366 3.34 14.39 12.02
C PHE A 366 4.17 14.94 10.86
N ILE A 367 3.52 15.49 9.82
CA ILE A 367 4.20 16.09 8.67
C ILE A 367 5.10 17.24 9.10
N LYS A 368 4.62 18.11 10.00
CA LYS A 368 5.42 19.22 10.52
C LYS A 368 6.68 18.77 11.27
N THR A 369 6.65 17.60 11.92
CA THR A 369 7.73 17.14 12.82
C THR A 369 8.63 16.08 12.20
N LYS A 370 8.13 15.31 11.23
CA LYS A 370 8.80 14.16 10.62
C LYS A 370 9.00 14.29 9.11
N GLY A 371 8.47 15.34 8.48
CA GLY A 371 8.69 15.62 7.07
C GLY A 371 10.16 15.85 6.78
N GLN A 372 10.70 15.15 5.79
CA GLN A 372 12.09 15.29 5.32
C GLN A 372 12.26 16.45 4.32
N TYR A 373 11.14 16.92 3.77
CA TYR A 373 11.10 18.01 2.80
C TYR A 373 10.29 19.18 3.38
N PRO A 374 10.56 20.43 2.94
CA PRO A 374 9.62 21.51 3.18
C PRO A 374 8.27 21.18 2.55
N MET A 375 7.23 21.14 3.37
CA MET A 375 5.87 20.79 2.95
C MET A 375 4.86 21.81 3.47
N LYS A 376 3.86 22.14 2.66
CA LYS A 376 2.78 23.06 3.03
C LYS A 376 1.43 22.55 2.55
N LYS A 377 0.45 22.46 3.44
CA LYS A 377 -0.93 22.17 3.07
C LYS A 377 -1.48 23.33 2.21
N VAL A 378 -2.00 23.01 1.03
CA VAL A 378 -2.53 24.01 0.07
C VAL A 378 -4.02 23.85 -0.19
N ALA A 379 -4.57 22.65 -0.04
CA ALA A 379 -5.99 22.39 -0.29
C ALA A 379 -6.48 21.11 0.40
N VAL A 380 -7.76 20.82 0.23
CA VAL A 380 -8.38 19.50 0.42
C VAL A 380 -9.10 19.18 -0.90
N ASP A 381 -8.95 17.95 -1.41
CA ASP A 381 -9.61 17.55 -2.66
C ASP A 381 -11.10 17.20 -2.44
N ASP A 382 -11.81 16.85 -3.51
CA ASP A 382 -13.24 16.51 -3.47
C ASP A 382 -13.56 15.19 -2.77
N ILE A 383 -12.55 14.33 -2.59
CA ILE A 383 -12.64 13.05 -1.89
C ILE A 383 -12.39 13.26 -0.38
N GLY A 384 -11.65 14.30 -0.01
CA GLY A 384 -11.34 14.68 1.36
C GLY A 384 -9.87 14.50 1.75
N PHE A 385 -8.97 14.17 0.82
CA PHE A 385 -7.53 14.15 1.09
C PHE A 385 -7.01 15.57 1.28
N ALA A 386 -6.08 15.77 2.21
CA ALA A 386 -5.31 16.99 2.23
C ALA A 386 -4.27 16.97 1.10
N ILE A 387 -4.17 18.09 0.38
CA ILE A 387 -3.16 18.30 -0.65
C ILE A 387 -2.02 19.12 -0.05
N TYR A 388 -0.81 18.59 -0.08
CA TYR A 388 0.41 19.27 0.33
C TYR A 388 1.27 19.58 -0.89
N GLN A 389 1.80 20.80 -0.94
CA GLN A 389 2.92 21.14 -1.81
C GLN A 389 4.23 20.67 -1.15
N VAL A 390 5.12 20.05 -1.91
CA VAL A 390 6.45 19.59 -1.47
C VAL A 390 7.56 20.27 -2.27
N ASP A 391 8.61 20.72 -1.58
CA ASP A 391 9.80 21.30 -2.19
C ASP A 391 10.91 20.25 -2.30
N LEU A 392 11.23 19.86 -3.53
CA LEU A 392 12.28 18.88 -3.85
C LEU A 392 13.58 19.56 -4.33
N SER A 393 13.81 20.84 -4.07
CA SER A 393 15.04 21.54 -4.50
C SER A 393 16.30 21.15 -3.69
N LYS A 394 16.15 20.38 -2.61
CA LYS A 394 17.20 20.04 -1.64
C LYS A 394 17.42 18.54 -1.46
#